data_AF-A0A150GPD3-F1
#
_entry.id   AF-A0A150GPD3-F1
#
_cell.length_a   1.000
_cell.length_b   1.000
_cell.length_c   1.000
_cell.angle_alpha   90.00
_cell.angle_beta   90.00
_cell.angle_gamma   90.00
#
_symmetry.space_group_name_H-M   'P 1'
#
loop_
_entity.id
_entity.type
_entity.pdbx_description
1 polymer ?
#
loop_
_entity_poly.entity_id
_entity_poly.type
_entity_poly.pdbx_seq_one_letter_code
_entity_poly.pdbx_strand_id
1 'polypeptide(L)'
;MVIMDPSGASRGPGAAFNARGDPTSKPRVRNLRTCRQASDAAWVPPLATPRWLGANFSQTPAATGGRVSEVLIYVLNRGTFTNAIANVTLLLRPQGSAVVVEAPVFQSTGSQRLDCPALNRFPVNATLASAALSPAAFRNATVLGARVSIVGSAASSKRQLPHIAGVGVQLA
;
A
#
# COMPACT_ATOMS: atom_id res chain seq x y z
N MET A 1 -5.77 9.60 -8.02
CA MET A 1 -4.96 9.00 -6.93
C MET A 1 -4.08 10.05 -6.27
N VAL A 2 -4.23 10.24 -4.96
CA VAL A 2 -3.34 11.08 -4.11
C VAL A 2 -2.55 10.16 -3.21
N ILE A 3 -1.24 10.35 -3.08
CA ILE A 3 -0.41 9.59 -2.14
C ILE A 3 -0.12 10.47 -0.92
N MET A 4 -0.33 9.95 0.28
CA MET A 4 -0.03 10.60 1.55
C MET A 4 1.05 9.80 2.29
N ASP A 5 2.03 10.50 2.89
CA ASP A 5 3.11 9.94 3.71
C ASP A 5 3.32 10.89 4.89
N PRO A 6 3.59 10.37 6.11
CA PRO A 6 3.89 11.19 7.29
C PRO A 6 5.06 12.17 7.13
N SER A 7 5.95 11.99 6.14
CA SER A 7 7.04 12.90 5.80
C SER A 7 6.69 14.01 4.79
N GLY A 8 5.38 14.17 4.49
CA GLY A 8 4.72 15.19 3.68
C GLY A 8 5.57 16.26 2.95
N ALA A 9 5.39 16.31 1.62
CA ALA A 9 5.85 17.32 0.65
C ALA A 9 7.24 17.13 -0.02
N SER A 10 8.04 16.14 0.38
CA SER A 10 9.30 15.86 -0.33
C SER A 10 9.05 15.57 -1.82
N ARG A 11 9.83 16.22 -2.69
CA ARG A 11 9.85 15.97 -4.14
C ARG A 11 11.12 15.24 -4.61
N GLY A 12 11.96 14.83 -3.66
CA GLY A 12 13.24 14.19 -3.95
C GLY A 12 13.14 12.67 -4.18
N PRO A 13 14.28 12.00 -4.40
CA PRO A 13 14.35 10.55 -4.45
C PRO A 13 13.78 9.90 -3.18
N GLY A 14 12.94 8.89 -3.38
CA GLY A 14 12.27 8.12 -2.35
C GLY A 14 10.97 8.74 -1.85
N ALA A 15 10.55 9.87 -2.41
CA ALA A 15 9.32 10.53 -1.98
C ALA A 15 8.05 9.76 -2.37
N ALA A 16 7.00 9.96 -1.60
CA ALA A 16 5.74 9.23 -1.73
C ALA A 16 5.05 9.45 -3.09
N PHE A 17 5.20 10.64 -3.69
CA PHE A 17 4.61 10.92 -5.01
C PHE A 17 5.14 9.97 -6.11
N ASN A 18 6.34 9.39 -5.95
CA ASN A 18 6.87 8.41 -6.90
C ASN A 18 6.03 7.12 -6.95
N ALA A 19 5.27 6.81 -5.89
CA ALA A 19 4.33 5.69 -5.85
C ALA A 19 2.96 6.00 -6.48
N ARG A 20 2.73 7.22 -7.01
CA ARG A 20 1.42 7.63 -7.55
C ARG A 20 1.15 7.04 -8.93
N GLY A 21 -0.08 6.57 -9.16
CA GLY A 21 -0.53 6.09 -10.47
C GLY A 21 -0.09 4.66 -10.77
N ASP A 22 -0.49 4.16 -11.94
CA ASP A 22 -0.17 2.81 -12.37
C ASP A 22 1.35 2.64 -12.61
N PRO A 23 2.04 1.74 -11.87
CA PRO A 23 3.47 1.51 -12.04
C PRO A 23 3.83 0.97 -13.44
N THR A 24 2.93 0.25 -14.11
CA THR A 24 3.22 -0.33 -15.44
C THR A 24 3.20 0.72 -16.55
N SER A 25 2.48 1.82 -16.33
CA SER A 25 2.43 2.99 -17.20
C SER A 25 3.64 3.93 -17.04
N LYS A 26 4.54 3.70 -16.06
CA LYS A 26 5.74 4.52 -15.82
C LYS A 26 6.96 3.94 -16.55
N PRO A 27 7.55 4.63 -17.54
CA PRO A 27 8.71 4.10 -18.27
C PRO A 27 9.88 3.70 -17.37
N ARG A 28 10.19 4.51 -16.35
CA ARG A 28 11.27 4.22 -15.39
C ARG A 28 11.03 2.94 -14.58
N VAL A 29 9.79 2.65 -14.22
CA VAL A 29 9.43 1.43 -13.48
C VAL A 29 9.46 0.24 -14.42
N ARG A 30 8.86 0.37 -15.61
CA ARG A 30 8.78 -0.70 -16.63
C ARG A 30 10.15 -1.19 -17.12
N ASN A 31 11.13 -0.30 -17.15
CA ASN A 31 12.50 -0.62 -17.59
C ASN A 31 13.35 -1.31 -16.52
N LEU A 32 12.87 -1.39 -15.27
CA LEU A 32 13.57 -2.11 -14.20
C LEU A 32 13.28 -3.61 -14.30
N ARG A 33 14.30 -4.38 -14.71
CA ARG A 33 14.23 -5.84 -14.86
C ARG A 33 14.78 -6.62 -13.67
N THR A 34 15.50 -5.95 -12.78
CA THR A 34 16.17 -6.57 -11.63
C THR A 34 15.70 -5.93 -10.32
N CYS A 35 15.67 -6.72 -9.25
CA CYS A 35 15.30 -6.23 -7.93
C CYS A 35 16.44 -5.37 -7.39
N ARG A 36 16.24 -4.06 -7.35
CA ARG A 36 17.28 -3.10 -6.95
C ARG A 36 16.69 -1.82 -6.39
N GLN A 37 17.52 -1.07 -5.69
CA GLN A 37 17.15 0.26 -5.21
C GLN A 37 16.82 1.17 -6.40
N ALA A 38 15.65 1.78 -6.35
CA ALA A 38 15.12 2.69 -7.36
C ALA A 38 14.41 3.88 -6.69
N SER A 39 15.14 4.67 -5.90
CA SER A 39 14.56 5.81 -5.17
C SER A 39 14.02 6.90 -6.11
N ASP A 40 14.50 6.99 -7.34
CA ASP A 40 14.00 7.93 -8.35
C ASP A 40 12.67 7.51 -9.01
N ALA A 41 12.20 6.28 -8.76
CA ALA A 41 10.99 5.71 -9.35
C ALA A 41 10.01 5.10 -8.33
N ALA A 42 10.37 5.08 -7.05
CA ALA A 42 9.55 4.54 -5.98
C ALA A 42 9.60 5.40 -4.71
N TRP A 43 8.58 5.21 -3.87
CA TRP A 43 8.62 5.61 -2.48
C TRP A 43 9.61 4.74 -1.72
N VAL A 44 10.41 5.36 -0.87
CA VAL A 44 11.31 4.70 0.06
C VAL A 44 10.98 5.21 1.46
N PRO A 45 10.54 4.34 2.38
CA PRO A 45 10.13 4.76 3.70
C PRO A 45 11.22 5.54 4.42
N PRO A 46 10.85 6.46 5.34
CA PRO A 46 11.83 7.09 6.22
C PRO A 46 12.48 6.06 7.15
N LEU A 47 13.68 6.37 7.65
CA LEU A 47 14.34 5.53 8.66
C LEU A 47 13.58 5.54 9.98
N ALA A 48 13.01 6.69 10.35
CA ALA A 48 12.18 6.85 11.53
C ALA A 48 10.89 6.02 11.42
N THR A 49 10.40 5.55 12.57
CA THR A 49 9.11 4.90 12.72
C THR A 49 8.09 5.89 13.31
N PRO A 50 6.77 5.74 13.04
CA PRO A 50 6.15 4.72 12.19
C PRO A 50 6.37 5.00 10.69
N ARG A 51 6.33 3.92 9.88
CA ARG A 51 6.53 3.97 8.42
C ARG A 51 5.28 3.49 7.71
N TRP A 52 4.59 4.38 7.01
CA TRP A 52 3.41 3.99 6.24
C TRP A 52 3.26 4.84 4.99
N LEU A 53 2.56 4.28 4.00
CA LEU A 53 2.21 4.91 2.74
C LEU A 53 0.70 4.84 2.55
N GLY A 54 0.04 5.97 2.42
CA GLY A 54 -1.38 6.08 2.09
C GLY A 54 -1.59 6.33 0.60
N ALA A 55 -2.53 5.63 -0.01
CA ALA A 55 -2.90 5.71 -1.40
C ALA A 55 -4.40 5.95 -1.53
N ASN A 56 -4.81 7.16 -1.83
CA ASN A 56 -6.21 7.53 -2.04
C ASN A 56 -6.64 7.22 -3.47
N PHE A 57 -7.78 6.57 -3.63
CA PHE A 57 -8.41 6.26 -4.90
C PHE A 57 -9.47 7.30 -5.23
N SER A 58 -9.57 7.66 -6.51
CA SER A 58 -10.48 8.70 -7.01
C SER A 58 -11.17 8.22 -8.28
N GLN A 59 -11.55 6.95 -8.30
CA GLN A 59 -12.20 6.30 -9.44
C GLN A 59 -13.70 6.53 -9.44
N THR A 60 -14.29 6.59 -10.63
CA THR A 60 -15.74 6.76 -10.84
C THR A 60 -16.23 5.66 -11.77
N PRO A 61 -17.19 4.81 -11.36
CA PRO A 61 -17.80 4.77 -10.02
C PRO A 61 -16.79 4.40 -8.93
N ALA A 62 -17.03 4.86 -7.70
CA ALA A 62 -16.16 4.49 -6.58
C ALA A 62 -16.34 3.00 -6.26
N ALA A 63 -15.23 2.31 -5.95
CA ALA A 63 -15.32 0.91 -5.55
C ALA A 63 -15.89 0.80 -4.13
N THR A 64 -16.58 -0.29 -3.86
CA THR A 64 -17.04 -0.65 -2.51
C THR A 64 -16.18 -1.76 -1.93
N GLY A 65 -16.17 -1.91 -0.61
CA GLY A 65 -15.40 -2.96 0.06
C GLY A 65 -15.77 -4.36 -0.44
N GLY A 66 -17.04 -4.59 -0.79
CA GLY A 66 -17.51 -5.87 -1.31
C GLY A 66 -17.00 -6.22 -2.72
N ARG A 67 -16.44 -5.24 -3.44
CA ARG A 67 -15.86 -5.44 -4.77
C ARG A 67 -14.35 -5.62 -4.70
N VAL A 68 -13.68 -5.31 -3.60
CA VAL A 68 -12.21 -5.41 -3.51
C VAL A 68 -11.81 -6.83 -3.10
N SER A 69 -11.14 -7.55 -4.00
CA SER A 69 -10.60 -8.88 -3.71
C SER A 69 -9.19 -8.84 -3.16
N GLU A 70 -8.36 -7.90 -3.63
CA GLU A 70 -6.95 -7.80 -3.25
C GLU A 70 -6.49 -6.34 -3.19
N VAL A 71 -5.52 -6.05 -2.31
CA VAL A 71 -4.68 -4.86 -2.40
C VAL A 71 -3.41 -5.21 -3.18
N LEU A 72 -3.06 -4.36 -4.13
CA LEU A 72 -1.94 -4.55 -5.04
C LEU A 72 -0.79 -3.62 -4.64
N ILE A 73 0.42 -4.16 -4.49
CA ILE A 73 1.62 -3.37 -4.14
C ILE A 73 2.74 -3.72 -5.12
N TYR A 74 3.20 -2.74 -5.91
CA TYR A 74 4.31 -2.95 -6.83
C TYR A 74 5.63 -2.63 -6.15
N VAL A 75 6.50 -3.63 -6.01
CA VAL A 75 7.75 -3.56 -5.27
C VAL A 75 8.92 -3.59 -6.24
N LEU A 76 9.85 -2.62 -6.12
CA LEU A 76 11.07 -2.52 -6.93
C LEU A 76 12.34 -2.96 -6.18
N ASN A 77 12.29 -2.92 -4.85
CA ASN A 77 13.30 -3.46 -3.94
C ASN A 77 12.56 -4.05 -2.75
N ARG A 78 12.86 -5.29 -2.35
CA ARG A 78 12.24 -5.92 -1.17
C ARG A 78 12.85 -5.47 0.16
N GLY A 79 14.05 -4.89 0.13
CA GLY A 79 14.82 -4.61 1.35
C GLY A 79 15.41 -5.87 1.96
N THR A 80 15.65 -5.86 3.27
CA THR A 80 16.23 -7.00 4.01
C THR A 80 15.32 -7.54 5.10
N PHE A 81 14.19 -6.89 5.37
CA PHE A 81 13.25 -7.36 6.37
C PHE A 81 12.45 -8.55 5.83
N THR A 82 12.37 -9.62 6.63
CA THR A 82 11.54 -10.80 6.32
C THR A 82 10.09 -10.41 6.06
N ASN A 83 9.54 -9.48 6.85
CA ASN A 83 8.14 -9.05 6.79
C ASN A 83 8.05 -7.55 6.52
N ALA A 84 8.60 -7.13 5.37
CA ALA A 84 8.70 -5.71 5.04
C ALA A 84 7.33 -5.00 5.07
N ILE A 85 6.25 -5.65 4.61
CA ILE A 85 4.87 -5.14 4.71
C ILE A 85 4.21 -5.73 5.95
N ALA A 86 4.08 -4.92 7.01
CA ALA A 86 3.54 -5.38 8.29
C ALA A 86 2.01 -5.49 8.28
N ASN A 87 1.34 -4.48 7.72
CA ASN A 87 -0.11 -4.47 7.59
C ASN A 87 -0.57 -3.72 6.33
N VAL A 88 -1.78 -4.06 5.88
CA VAL A 88 -2.49 -3.30 4.85
C VAL A 88 -3.91 -3.03 5.36
N THR A 89 -4.31 -1.78 5.26
CA THR A 89 -5.58 -1.26 5.76
C THR A 89 -6.32 -0.58 4.62
N LEU A 90 -7.61 -0.87 4.43
CA LEU A 90 -8.46 -0.08 3.55
C LEU A 90 -9.00 1.14 4.30
N LEU A 91 -8.98 2.28 3.62
CA LEU A 91 -9.64 3.51 4.10
C LEU A 91 -11.05 3.52 3.53
N LEU A 92 -12.05 3.35 4.38
CA LEU A 92 -13.44 3.14 3.99
C LEU A 92 -14.33 4.27 4.49
N ARG A 93 -15.37 4.60 3.72
CA ARG A 93 -16.47 5.45 4.18
C ARG A 93 -17.76 4.64 4.18
N PRO A 94 -18.29 4.26 5.36
CA PRO A 94 -19.57 3.58 5.46
C PRO A 94 -20.69 4.40 4.82
N GLN A 95 -21.69 3.71 4.25
CA GLN A 95 -22.84 4.36 3.64
C GLN A 95 -23.57 5.24 4.67
N GLY A 96 -23.86 6.49 4.29
CA GLY A 96 -24.51 7.46 5.18
C GLY A 96 -23.62 8.06 6.27
N SER A 97 -22.33 7.71 6.32
CA SER A 97 -21.37 8.26 7.28
C SER A 97 -20.40 9.24 6.63
N ALA A 98 -20.05 10.30 7.36
CA ALA A 98 -18.94 11.20 7.00
C ALA A 98 -17.58 10.69 7.52
N VAL A 99 -17.59 9.73 8.46
CA VAL A 99 -16.38 9.24 9.14
C VAL A 99 -15.65 8.23 8.25
N VAL A 100 -14.34 8.38 8.14
CA VAL A 100 -13.46 7.40 7.50
C VAL A 100 -13.06 6.36 8.53
N VAL A 101 -13.20 5.09 8.18
CA VAL A 101 -12.84 3.93 9.01
C VAL A 101 -11.65 3.22 8.39
N GLU A 102 -10.66 2.92 9.22
CA GLU A 102 -9.50 2.09 8.88
C GLU A 102 -9.86 0.61 9.10
N ALA A 103 -10.04 -0.15 8.02
CA ALA A 103 -10.33 -1.58 8.10
C ALA A 103 -9.09 -2.40 7.73
N PRO A 104 -8.44 -3.11 8.69
CA PRO A 104 -7.30 -3.96 8.38
C PRO A 104 -7.76 -5.12 7.49
N VAL A 105 -7.07 -5.33 6.37
CA VAL A 105 -7.39 -6.40 5.41
C VAL A 105 -6.25 -7.41 5.26
N PHE A 106 -5.06 -7.07 5.74
CA PHE A 106 -3.91 -7.96 5.81
C PHE A 106 -3.03 -7.61 7.01
N GLN A 107 -2.51 -8.64 7.66
CA GLN A 107 -1.50 -8.55 8.71
C GLN A 107 -0.48 -9.67 8.51
N SER A 108 0.81 -9.33 8.55
CA SER A 108 1.88 -10.32 8.42
C SER A 108 1.95 -11.21 9.67
N THR A 109 1.77 -12.51 9.52
CA THR A 109 1.79 -13.51 10.62
C THR A 109 2.95 -14.50 10.54
N GLY A 110 3.85 -14.36 9.56
CA GLY A 110 5.01 -15.23 9.34
C GLY A 110 5.91 -14.66 8.25
N SER A 111 6.87 -15.44 7.74
CA SER A 111 7.79 -15.00 6.70
C SER A 111 7.05 -14.62 5.42
N GLN A 112 7.15 -13.36 5.03
CA GLN A 112 6.55 -12.86 3.80
C GLN A 112 7.53 -12.99 2.62
N ARG A 113 7.08 -13.63 1.53
CA ARG A 113 7.79 -13.59 0.26
C ARG A 113 7.24 -12.44 -0.58
N LEU A 114 8.09 -11.44 -0.85
CA LEU A 114 7.81 -10.39 -1.83
C LEU A 114 8.57 -10.67 -3.12
N ASP A 115 7.84 -10.77 -4.23
CA ASP A 115 8.42 -10.81 -5.56
C ASP A 115 8.86 -9.40 -5.98
N CYS A 116 9.95 -9.33 -6.75
CA CYS A 116 10.62 -8.08 -7.06
C CYS A 116 11.54 -8.20 -8.30
N PRO A 117 11.49 -7.26 -9.27
CA PRO A 117 10.47 -6.21 -9.40
C PRO A 117 9.14 -6.83 -9.83
N ALA A 118 8.08 -6.69 -9.02
CA ALA A 118 6.80 -7.34 -9.32
C ALA A 118 5.62 -6.69 -8.60
N LEU A 119 4.43 -7.00 -9.12
CA LEU A 119 3.16 -6.73 -8.46
C LEU A 119 2.88 -7.83 -7.43
N ASN A 120 2.80 -7.46 -6.16
CA ASN A 120 2.47 -8.36 -5.05
C ASN A 120 0.99 -8.18 -4.70
N ARG A 121 0.31 -9.29 -4.43
CA ARG A 121 -1.13 -9.37 -4.19
C ARG A 121 -1.40 -9.71 -2.74
N PHE A 122 -2.27 -8.93 -2.11
CA PHE A 122 -2.64 -9.06 -0.71
C PHE A 122 -4.15 -9.31 -0.63
N PRO A 123 -4.59 -10.58 -0.53
CA PRO A 123 -6.00 -10.91 -0.46
C PRO A 123 -6.68 -10.20 0.71
N VAL A 124 -7.89 -9.69 0.48
CA VAL A 124 -8.69 -9.07 1.54
C VAL A 124 -9.16 -10.15 2.51
N ASN A 125 -8.67 -10.08 3.74
CA ASN A 125 -9.13 -10.93 4.83
C ASN A 125 -10.40 -10.35 5.46
N ALA A 126 -11.55 -10.96 5.16
CA ALA A 126 -12.84 -10.54 5.68
C ALA A 126 -12.95 -10.61 7.22
N THR A 127 -12.23 -11.54 7.87
CA THR A 127 -12.20 -11.66 9.33
C THR A 127 -11.49 -10.47 9.96
N LEU A 128 -10.35 -10.05 9.41
CA LEU A 128 -9.65 -8.84 9.87
C LEU A 128 -10.51 -7.59 9.63
N ALA A 129 -11.13 -7.47 8.46
CA ALA A 129 -11.99 -6.34 8.13
C ALA A 129 -13.19 -6.25 9.10
N SER A 130 -13.69 -7.41 9.56
CA SER A 130 -14.81 -7.52 10.49
C SER A 130 -14.51 -6.96 11.89
N ALA A 131 -13.24 -6.77 12.25
CA ALA A 131 -12.86 -6.08 13.48
C ALA A 131 -13.16 -4.57 13.44
N ALA A 132 -13.31 -3.97 12.25
CA ALA A 132 -13.59 -2.55 12.07
C ALA A 132 -15.04 -2.26 11.66
N LEU A 133 -15.65 -3.13 10.84
CA LEU A 133 -17.01 -2.96 10.32
C LEU A 133 -17.72 -4.31 10.24
N SER A 134 -19.04 -4.35 10.44
CA SER A 134 -19.80 -5.58 10.15
C SER A 134 -19.65 -5.98 8.68
N PRO A 135 -19.78 -7.28 8.31
CA PRO A 135 -19.63 -7.71 6.92
C PRO A 135 -20.55 -6.96 5.94
N ALA A 136 -21.79 -6.66 6.34
CA ALA A 136 -22.71 -5.87 5.53
C ALA A 136 -22.24 -4.42 5.37
N ALA A 137 -21.78 -3.78 6.45
CA ALA A 137 -21.27 -2.42 6.41
C ALA A 137 -19.99 -2.33 5.55
N PHE A 138 -19.07 -3.28 5.68
CA PHE A 138 -17.86 -3.36 4.85
C PHE A 138 -18.21 -3.48 3.36
N ARG A 139 -19.14 -4.38 3.00
CA ARG A 139 -19.52 -4.59 1.59
C ARG A 139 -20.05 -3.33 0.90
N ASN A 140 -20.80 -2.51 1.64
CA ASN A 140 -21.43 -1.30 1.13
C ASN A 140 -20.58 -0.03 1.34
N ALA A 141 -19.52 -0.10 2.14
CA ALA A 141 -18.64 1.05 2.38
C ALA A 141 -17.85 1.40 1.11
N THR A 142 -17.74 2.70 0.82
CA THR A 142 -16.94 3.22 -0.29
C THR A 142 -15.46 3.13 0.06
N VAL A 143 -14.64 2.63 -0.87
CA VAL A 143 -13.18 2.53 -0.71
C VAL A 143 -12.56 3.85 -1.15
N LEU A 144 -12.04 4.59 -0.18
CA LEU A 144 -11.34 5.86 -0.40
C LEU A 144 -9.86 5.67 -0.68
N GLY A 145 -9.27 4.56 -0.23
CA GLY A 145 -7.84 4.33 -0.36
C GLY A 145 -7.35 3.07 0.35
N ALA A 146 -6.03 2.91 0.36
CA ALA A 146 -5.33 1.90 1.13
C ALA A 146 -4.13 2.53 1.87
N ARG A 147 -3.83 2.04 3.05
CA ARG A 147 -2.64 2.34 3.84
C ARG A 147 -1.80 1.09 3.96
N VAL A 148 -0.53 1.20 3.57
CA VAL A 148 0.47 0.14 3.67
C VAL A 148 1.44 0.52 4.78
N SER A 149 1.50 -0.25 5.87
CA SER A 149 2.52 -0.02 6.89
C SER A 149 3.70 -0.97 6.73
N ILE A 150 4.89 -0.42 6.90
CA ILE A 150 6.14 -1.15 6.87
C ILE A 150 6.47 -1.60 8.30
N VAL A 151 7.24 -2.69 8.42
CA VAL A 151 7.71 -3.18 9.71
C VAL A 151 8.33 -2.08 10.58
N GLY A 152 8.00 -2.12 11.87
CA GLY A 152 8.46 -1.16 12.88
C GLY A 152 9.88 -1.41 13.38
N SER A 153 10.56 -2.46 12.92
CA SER A 153 11.97 -2.72 13.27
C SER A 153 12.86 -1.56 12.81
N ALA A 154 13.85 -1.21 13.64
CA ALA A 154 14.82 -0.17 13.31
C ALA A 154 15.54 -0.53 12.00
N ALA A 155 15.69 0.45 11.12
CA ALA A 155 16.47 0.32 9.89
C ALA A 155 17.69 1.23 10.03
N SER A 156 18.89 0.68 9.89
CA SER A 156 20.14 1.45 9.88
C SER A 156 20.38 2.14 8.55
N SER A 157 19.71 1.70 7.47
CA SER A 157 19.79 2.36 6.16
C SER A 157 18.54 2.18 5.33
N LYS A 158 18.33 3.10 4.36
CA LYS A 158 17.22 3.01 3.39
C LYS A 158 17.31 1.76 2.52
N ARG A 159 18.49 1.15 2.39
CA ARG A 159 18.73 -0.08 1.63
C ARG A 159 17.96 -1.29 2.20
N GLN A 160 17.72 -1.27 3.51
CA GLN A 160 17.00 -2.33 4.23
C GLN A 160 15.48 -2.23 4.04
N LEU A 161 14.99 -1.09 3.56
CA LEU A 161 13.56 -0.79 3.41
C LEU A 161 13.06 -1.16 2.00
N PRO A 162 11.78 -1.50 1.86
CA PRO A 162 11.20 -1.77 0.55
C PRO A 162 11.08 -0.49 -0.27
N HIS A 163 11.17 -0.61 -1.59
CA HIS A 163 10.89 0.48 -2.53
C HIS A 163 9.56 0.20 -3.23
N ILE A 164 8.54 1.02 -2.98
CA ILE A 164 7.18 0.82 -3.50
C ILE A 164 6.89 1.79 -4.64
N ALA A 165 6.60 1.27 -5.83
CA ALA A 165 6.34 2.07 -7.03
C ALA A 165 4.85 2.33 -7.29
N GLY A 166 3.97 1.62 -6.60
CA GLY A 166 2.52 1.75 -6.77
C GLY A 166 1.75 0.97 -5.72
N VAL A 167 0.57 1.48 -5.38
CA VAL A 167 -0.44 0.80 -4.57
C VAL A 167 -1.77 0.90 -5.31
N GLY A 168 -2.54 -0.18 -5.34
CA GLY A 168 -3.85 -0.24 -6.00
C GLY A 168 -4.76 -1.27 -5.35
N VAL A 169 -5.92 -1.47 -5.94
CA VAL A 169 -6.87 -2.52 -5.54
C VAL A 169 -7.30 -3.30 -6.77
N GLN A 170 -7.50 -4.60 -6.62
CA GLN A 170 -8.17 -5.42 -7.62
C GLN A 170 -9.65 -5.51 -7.29
N LEU A 171 -10.48 -5.34 -8.31
CA LEU A 171 -11.93 -5.49 -8.22
C LEU A 171 -12.35 -6.88 -8.73
N ALA A 172 -13.38 -7.45 -8.11
CA ALA A 172 -14.05 -8.69 -8.51
C ALA A 172 -15.39 -8.41 -9.23
#